data_AF-A0A964WUB4-F1
#
_entry.id   AF-A0A964WUB4-F1
#
_cell.length_a   1.000
_cell.length_b   1.000
_cell.length_c   1.000
_cell.angle_alpha   90.00
_cell.angle_beta   90.00
_cell.angle_gamma   90.00
#
_symmetry.space_group_name_H-M   'P 1'
#
loop_
_entity.id
_entity.type
_entity.pdbx_description
1 polymer ?
#
loop_
_entity_poly.entity_id
_entity_poly.type
_entity_poly.pdbx_seq_one_letter_code
_entity_poly.pdbx_strand_id
1 'polypeptide(L)'
;MLQHRNAPLQEADGAFPTVSSDVAFRATMENGEARMPPLRDEAGETWDFATPAPRPSFRLEPGESLFTIGSCFARGVEYFLSSAGFDLPTLRFKVPAEELSRQRVFANGLLNRYNPYSITNEFRFSCENVPPETCFAGEEKVVDLHLHSGIAVPRERAVERRLELHQINREGIAASRVFVVTLGLIEVWYDTHNEVFINGTPDFKLAKRQPDRFLFRVMSPDETMDAVEEIVTTIGRYARPDHRIILTVSPVPLGRTFSRQDIMSANAYSKSCLRTAAEAACRKFEHVDYFPSYETVLYSNREKSWLPDYVHVTTEMVAHNVRRMVEFYT
;
A
#
# COMPACT_ATOMS: atom_id res chain seq x y z
N MET A 1 -50.44 12.14 15.91
CA MET A 1 -49.48 11.50 16.83
C MET A 1 -49.16 10.11 16.30
N LEU A 2 -48.07 9.97 15.55
CA LEU A 2 -47.47 8.67 15.25
C LEU A 2 -46.05 8.75 15.80
N GLN A 3 -45.86 8.06 16.92
CA GLN A 3 -44.59 7.96 17.63
C GLN A 3 -43.65 7.06 16.83
N HIS A 4 -42.79 7.62 15.98
CA HIS A 4 -41.58 6.93 15.56
C HIS A 4 -40.47 7.23 16.57
N ARG A 5 -40.55 6.53 17.71
CA ARG A 5 -39.44 6.44 18.67
C ARG A 5 -38.42 5.44 18.15
N ASN A 6 -37.16 5.89 18.07
CA ASN A 6 -35.93 5.11 18.25
C ASN A 6 -35.94 3.67 17.71
N ALA A 7 -36.10 3.50 16.39
CA ALA A 7 -35.57 2.31 15.75
C ALA A 7 -34.06 2.52 15.56
N PRO A 8 -33.18 1.62 16.05
CA PRO A 8 -31.76 1.68 15.71
C PRO A 8 -31.63 1.63 14.19
N LEU A 9 -30.65 2.34 13.65
CA LEU A 9 -30.26 2.27 12.24
C LEU A 9 -30.04 0.78 11.92
N GLN A 10 -31.01 0.12 11.28
CA GLN A 10 -30.80 -1.21 10.74
C GLN A 10 -29.72 -1.06 9.69
N GLU A 11 -28.55 -1.63 9.96
CA GLU A 11 -27.54 -1.90 8.94
C GLU A 11 -28.21 -2.80 7.91
N ALA A 12 -28.70 -2.19 6.83
CA ALA A 12 -29.29 -2.92 5.72
C ALA A 12 -28.18 -3.78 5.13
N ASP A 13 -28.41 -5.09 5.04
CA ASP A 13 -27.50 -6.10 4.49
C ASP A 13 -26.86 -5.59 3.19
N GLY A 14 -25.53 -5.44 3.22
CA GLY A 14 -24.72 -5.12 2.07
C GLY A 14 -23.73 -3.98 2.33
N ALA A 15 -22.60 -4.08 1.63
CA ALA A 15 -21.52 -3.09 1.64
C ALA A 15 -22.04 -1.65 1.44
N PHE A 16 -23.05 -1.39 0.61
CA PHE A 16 -23.63 -0.05 0.41
C PHE A 16 -25.13 -0.07 0.71
N PRO A 17 -25.56 0.27 1.94
CA PRO A 17 -26.96 0.13 2.31
C PRO A 17 -27.83 1.10 1.52
N THR A 18 -28.91 0.59 0.92
CA THR A 18 -29.97 1.44 0.37
C THR A 18 -30.86 1.87 1.53
N VAL A 19 -30.79 3.15 1.87
CA VAL A 19 -31.57 3.74 2.98
C VAL A 19 -32.62 4.72 2.47
N SER A 20 -33.64 5.00 3.28
CA SER A 20 -34.62 6.03 2.96
C SER A 20 -33.97 7.43 2.95
N SER A 21 -34.59 8.38 2.25
CA SER A 21 -34.13 9.77 2.25
C SER A 21 -34.09 10.37 3.67
N ASP A 22 -35.06 10.03 4.53
CA ASP A 22 -35.07 10.47 5.94
C ASP A 22 -33.84 9.98 6.72
N VAL A 23 -33.48 8.71 6.56
CA VAL A 23 -32.28 8.13 7.20
C VAL A 23 -31.01 8.80 6.65
N ALA A 24 -30.92 8.99 5.33
CA ALA A 24 -29.79 9.67 4.71
C ALA A 24 -29.64 11.13 5.18
N PHE A 25 -30.75 11.88 5.28
CA PHE A 25 -30.74 13.25 5.76
C PHE A 25 -30.37 13.35 7.25
N ARG A 26 -30.82 12.42 8.09
CA ARG A 26 -30.38 12.37 9.49
C ARG A 26 -28.88 12.08 9.60
N ALA A 27 -28.38 11.11 8.84
CA ALA A 27 -26.96 10.76 8.82
C ALA A 27 -26.07 11.95 8.43
N THR A 28 -26.47 12.77 7.44
CA THR A 28 -25.68 13.99 7.10
C THR A 28 -25.75 15.08 8.15
N MET A 29 -26.84 15.19 8.93
CA MET A 29 -26.97 16.19 10.00
C MET A 29 -26.15 15.81 11.23
N GLU A 30 -25.97 14.51 11.46
CA GLU A 30 -25.18 13.95 12.57
C GLU A 30 -23.68 13.82 12.22
N ASN A 31 -23.33 13.85 10.93
CA ASN A 31 -21.95 13.75 10.47
C ASN A 31 -21.31 15.14 10.27
N GLY A 32 -20.49 15.57 11.23
CA GLY A 32 -19.72 16.81 11.15
C GLY A 32 -18.79 16.90 9.95
N GLU A 33 -18.40 15.76 9.38
CA GLU A 33 -17.51 15.64 8.21
C GLU A 33 -18.28 15.46 6.89
N ALA A 34 -19.59 15.72 6.87
CA ALA A 34 -20.43 15.52 5.68
C ALA A 34 -20.19 16.55 4.56
N ARG A 35 -19.42 17.61 4.83
CA ARG A 35 -19.13 18.70 3.88
C ARG A 35 -17.64 18.80 3.64
N MET A 36 -17.26 19.09 2.40
CA MET A 36 -15.88 19.43 2.07
C MET A 36 -15.45 20.65 2.89
N PRO A 37 -14.33 20.58 3.63
CA PRO A 37 -13.88 21.71 4.41
C PRO A 37 -13.46 22.84 3.46
N PRO A 38 -13.87 24.09 3.72
CA PRO A 38 -13.31 25.24 3.01
C PRO A 38 -11.80 25.35 3.29
N LEU A 39 -11.04 25.91 2.35
CA LEU A 39 -9.60 26.15 2.54
C LEU A 39 -9.31 27.06 3.75
N ARG A 40 -10.26 27.96 4.06
CA ARG A 40 -10.20 28.86 5.22
C ARG A 40 -11.17 28.37 6.26
N ASP A 41 -10.71 28.26 7.50
CA ASP A 41 -11.59 27.97 8.63
C ASP A 41 -12.50 29.16 9.00
N GLU A 42 -13.31 29.01 10.05
CA GLU A 42 -14.22 30.06 10.52
C GLU A 42 -13.50 31.34 11.00
N ALA A 43 -12.22 31.22 11.41
CA ALA A 43 -11.36 32.33 11.79
C ALA A 43 -10.66 32.99 10.58
N GLY A 44 -10.83 32.41 9.37
CA GLY A 44 -10.21 32.88 8.13
C GLY A 44 -8.80 32.36 7.89
N GLU A 45 -8.29 31.47 8.75
CA GLU A 45 -6.96 30.86 8.65
C GLU A 45 -6.97 29.74 7.61
N THR A 46 -5.92 29.70 6.79
CA THR A 46 -5.73 28.63 5.82
C THR A 46 -5.00 27.46 6.47
N TRP A 47 -5.46 26.23 6.21
CA TRP A 47 -4.73 25.03 6.60
C TRP A 47 -3.84 24.52 5.46
N ASP A 48 -2.65 24.04 5.82
CA ASP A 48 -1.72 23.47 4.84
C ASP A 48 -1.98 21.98 4.58
N PHE A 49 -2.40 21.22 5.59
CA PHE A 49 -2.59 19.78 5.48
C PHE A 49 -4.04 19.38 5.75
N ALA A 50 -4.62 18.59 4.83
CA ALA A 50 -5.96 18.03 4.95
C ALA A 50 -6.01 16.93 6.03
N THR A 51 -7.15 16.79 6.71
CA THR A 51 -7.29 15.89 7.86
C THR A 51 -8.50 14.94 7.76
N PRO A 52 -8.72 14.21 6.64
CA PRO A 52 -9.89 13.33 6.49
C PRO A 52 -9.94 12.26 7.60
N ALA A 53 -10.99 12.24 8.42
CA ALA A 53 -11.08 11.38 9.60
C ALA A 53 -11.23 9.89 9.22
N PRO A 54 -10.30 9.00 9.61
CA PRO A 54 -10.53 7.55 9.53
C PRO A 54 -11.56 7.10 10.57
N ARG A 55 -12.07 5.88 10.42
CA ARG A 55 -12.95 5.22 11.40
C ARG A 55 -12.34 3.89 11.83
N PRO A 56 -11.37 3.89 12.77
CA PRO A 56 -10.71 2.66 13.19
C PRO A 56 -11.69 1.67 13.84
N SER A 57 -11.63 0.41 13.44
CA SER A 57 -12.38 -0.70 14.06
C SER A 57 -11.56 -1.42 15.14
N PHE A 58 -10.26 -1.11 15.25
CA PHE A 58 -9.35 -1.64 16.25
C PHE A 58 -8.36 -0.58 16.74
N ARG A 59 -7.66 -0.90 17.84
CA ARG A 59 -6.57 -0.07 18.36
C ARG A 59 -5.21 -0.70 18.14
N LEU A 60 -4.19 0.14 18.07
CA LEU A 60 -2.79 -0.24 18.17
C LEU A 60 -2.35 -0.26 19.63
N GLU A 61 -1.57 -1.27 19.99
CA GLU A 61 -0.95 -1.42 21.31
C GLU A 61 0.44 -0.77 21.31
N PRO A 62 0.81 0.00 22.36
CA PRO A 62 2.13 0.58 22.46
C PRO A 62 3.25 -0.47 22.32
N GLY A 63 4.15 -0.27 21.37
CA GLY A 63 5.31 -1.15 21.17
C GLY A 63 5.01 -2.45 20.44
N GLU A 64 3.78 -2.68 19.96
CA GLU A 64 3.48 -3.91 19.23
C GLU A 64 4.20 -3.98 17.87
N SER A 65 4.28 -5.20 17.34
CA SER A 65 4.88 -5.46 16.04
C SER A 65 3.89 -5.19 14.91
N LEU A 66 4.31 -4.35 13.95
CA LEU A 66 3.57 -4.01 12.73
C LEU A 66 4.33 -4.49 11.50
N PHE A 67 3.64 -5.18 10.58
CA PHE A 67 4.23 -5.56 9.30
C PHE A 67 3.85 -4.53 8.23
N THR A 68 4.84 -3.91 7.60
CA THR A 68 4.58 -2.87 6.57
C THR A 68 5.04 -3.34 5.20
N ILE A 69 4.16 -3.20 4.20
CA ILE A 69 4.45 -3.60 2.82
C ILE A 69 3.80 -2.63 1.83
N GLY A 70 4.46 -2.38 0.70
CA GLY A 70 3.90 -1.53 -0.34
C GLY A 70 4.92 -0.62 -1.03
N SER A 71 4.42 0.44 -1.66
CA SER A 71 5.20 1.36 -2.51
C SER A 71 6.33 2.11 -1.76
N CYS A 72 7.04 3.01 -2.44
CA CYS A 72 8.01 3.92 -1.81
C CYS A 72 7.45 4.65 -0.58
N PHE A 73 6.16 5.02 -0.63
CA PHE A 73 5.50 5.72 0.46
C PHE A 73 5.45 4.87 1.74
N ALA A 74 5.32 3.55 1.60
CA ALA A 74 5.32 2.61 2.73
C ALA A 74 6.60 2.66 3.56
N ARG A 75 7.75 2.98 2.94
CA ARG A 75 9.03 3.08 3.68
C ARG A 75 9.10 4.33 4.56
N GLY A 76 8.48 5.42 4.11
CA GLY A 76 8.30 6.60 4.95
C GLY A 76 7.33 6.31 6.10
N VAL A 77 6.23 5.61 5.82
CA VAL A 77 5.28 5.16 6.85
C VAL A 77 5.96 4.28 7.90
N GLU A 78 6.71 3.27 7.46
CA GLU A 78 7.51 2.37 8.30
C GLU A 78 8.49 3.13 9.21
N TYR A 79 9.24 4.09 8.64
CA TYR A 79 10.20 4.90 9.39
C TYR A 79 9.53 5.70 10.52
N PHE A 80 8.42 6.36 10.23
CA PHE A 80 7.72 7.18 11.24
C PHE A 80 6.95 6.34 12.25
N LEU A 81 6.42 5.17 11.88
CA LEU A 81 5.84 4.22 12.84
C LEU A 81 6.90 3.70 13.81
N SER A 82 8.10 3.38 13.31
CA SER A 82 9.22 3.00 14.17
C SER A 82 9.63 4.16 15.09
N SER A 83 9.66 5.39 14.57
CA SER A 83 9.93 6.59 15.37
C SER A 83 8.86 6.86 16.44
N ALA A 84 7.63 6.36 16.24
CA ALA A 84 6.54 6.42 17.20
C ALA A 84 6.58 5.27 18.24
N GLY A 85 7.56 4.37 18.17
CA GLY A 85 7.82 3.33 19.17
C GLY A 85 7.28 1.95 18.84
N PHE A 86 6.72 1.71 17.65
CA PHE A 86 6.31 0.38 17.21
C PHE A 86 7.50 -0.48 16.77
N ASP A 87 7.35 -1.80 16.82
CA ASP A 87 8.32 -2.75 16.29
C ASP A 87 8.06 -3.05 14.80
N LEU A 88 9.06 -2.85 13.93
CA LEU A 88 8.91 -2.98 12.48
C LEU A 88 9.92 -4.03 11.95
N PRO A 89 9.52 -5.30 11.78
CA PRO A 89 10.44 -6.39 11.46
C PRO A 89 11.27 -6.18 10.20
N THR A 90 10.66 -5.60 9.17
CA THR A 90 11.28 -5.30 7.88
C THR A 90 12.41 -4.27 7.97
N LEU A 91 12.54 -3.51 9.07
CA LEU A 91 13.70 -2.64 9.33
C LEU A 91 14.99 -3.40 9.66
N ARG A 92 14.89 -4.69 9.99
CA ARG A 92 16.05 -5.54 10.31
C ARG A 92 16.83 -5.95 9.06
N PHE A 93 16.19 -6.00 7.90
CA PHE A 93 16.82 -6.37 6.65
C PHE A 93 17.72 -5.25 6.15
N LYS A 94 18.99 -5.57 5.90
CA LYS A 94 20.01 -4.61 5.43
C LYS A 94 20.85 -5.24 4.35
N VAL A 95 21.21 -4.43 3.36
CA VAL A 95 22.17 -4.82 2.32
C VAL A 95 23.33 -3.82 2.29
N PRO A 96 24.51 -4.23 1.78
CA PRO A 96 25.62 -3.32 1.54
C PRO A 96 25.21 -2.13 0.67
N ALA A 97 25.83 -0.97 0.89
CA ALA A 97 25.48 0.26 0.19
C ALA A 97 25.69 0.15 -1.33
N GLU A 98 26.62 -0.72 -1.76
CA GLU A 98 26.94 -1.01 -3.15
C GLU A 98 25.82 -1.78 -3.86
N GLU A 99 24.95 -2.47 -3.11
CA GLU A 99 23.78 -3.18 -3.64
C GLU A 99 22.54 -2.27 -3.75
N LEU A 100 22.60 -1.06 -3.19
CA LEU A 100 21.52 -0.08 -3.28
C LEU A 100 21.70 0.80 -4.52
N SER A 101 20.63 1.01 -5.28
CA SER A 101 20.68 2.05 -6.31
C SER A 101 20.78 3.44 -5.65
N ARG A 102 21.52 4.34 -6.28
CA ARG A 102 21.93 5.66 -5.76
C ARG A 102 20.79 6.66 -5.50
N GLN A 103 19.54 6.22 -5.45
CA GLN A 103 18.38 7.09 -5.28
C GLN A 103 17.53 6.61 -4.12
N ARG A 104 17.70 7.15 -2.91
CA ARG A 104 16.62 7.10 -1.91
C ARG A 104 16.77 8.08 -0.74
N VAL A 105 15.62 8.61 -0.34
CA VAL A 105 15.37 9.37 0.89
C VAL A 105 15.30 8.43 2.13
N PHE A 106 15.01 7.14 1.95
CA PHE A 106 14.89 6.14 3.02
C PHE A 106 15.63 4.83 2.70
N ALA A 107 16.35 4.26 3.66
CA ALA A 107 17.31 3.15 3.49
C ALA A 107 16.71 1.83 2.97
N ASN A 108 15.44 1.51 3.26
CA ASN A 108 14.84 0.20 2.95
C ASN A 108 14.10 0.12 1.61
N GLY A 109 14.48 0.96 0.66
CA GLY A 109 13.80 1.06 -0.61
C GLY A 109 13.83 -0.17 -1.52
N LEU A 110 14.80 -1.06 -1.30
CA LEU A 110 14.92 -2.35 -1.97
C LEU A 110 13.67 -3.23 -1.75
N LEU A 111 13.00 -3.07 -0.60
CA LEU A 111 11.83 -3.85 -0.18
C LEU A 111 10.49 -3.33 -0.70
N ASN A 112 10.48 -2.26 -1.49
CA ASN A 112 9.23 -1.75 -2.06
C ASN A 112 8.48 -2.83 -2.86
N ARG A 113 7.16 -2.88 -2.71
CA ARG A 113 6.24 -3.69 -3.53
C ARG A 113 5.20 -2.78 -4.18
N TYR A 114 5.22 -2.66 -5.50
CA TYR A 114 4.46 -1.62 -6.20
C TYR A 114 3.05 -2.03 -6.58
N ASN A 115 2.79 -3.31 -6.84
CA ASN A 115 1.52 -3.76 -7.36
C ASN A 115 0.89 -4.84 -6.46
N PRO A 116 -0.43 -5.04 -6.51
CA PRO A 116 -1.10 -6.02 -5.66
C PRO A 116 -0.52 -7.43 -5.76
N TYR A 117 -0.16 -7.89 -6.97
CA TYR A 117 0.42 -9.22 -7.15
C TYR A 117 1.80 -9.35 -6.48
N SER A 118 2.67 -8.34 -6.57
CA SER A 118 3.98 -8.41 -5.91
C SER A 118 3.88 -8.31 -4.37
N ILE A 119 2.83 -7.65 -3.85
CA ILE A 119 2.52 -7.70 -2.42
C ILE A 119 2.15 -9.14 -2.02
N THR A 120 1.18 -9.75 -2.70
CA THR A 120 0.75 -11.14 -2.44
C THR A 120 1.91 -12.13 -2.55
N ASN A 121 2.70 -12.01 -3.62
CA ASN A 121 3.86 -12.86 -3.85
C ASN A 121 4.86 -12.78 -2.70
N GLU A 122 5.08 -11.62 -2.07
CA GLU A 122 6.03 -11.54 -0.96
C GLU A 122 5.61 -12.38 0.25
N PHE A 123 4.30 -12.41 0.57
CA PHE A 123 3.78 -13.28 1.62
C PHE A 123 3.95 -14.75 1.23
N ARG A 124 3.54 -15.13 0.02
CA ARG A 124 3.67 -16.51 -0.47
C ARG A 124 5.12 -16.98 -0.49
N PHE A 125 6.01 -16.18 -1.08
CA PHE A 125 7.43 -16.50 -1.15
C PHE A 125 8.07 -16.66 0.24
N SER A 126 7.64 -15.84 1.21
CA SER A 126 8.20 -15.89 2.56
C SER A 126 7.62 -17.02 3.41
N CYS A 127 6.38 -17.47 3.15
CA CYS A 127 5.68 -18.45 3.99
C CYS A 127 5.59 -19.85 3.37
N GLU A 128 5.68 -19.98 2.05
CA GLU A 128 5.63 -21.23 1.31
C GLU A 128 7.04 -21.73 0.96
N ASN A 129 7.15 -22.96 0.43
CA ASN A 129 8.43 -23.53 -0.02
C ASN A 129 8.73 -23.12 -1.47
N VAL A 130 8.83 -21.81 -1.71
CA VAL A 130 9.15 -21.27 -3.04
C VAL A 130 10.67 -21.12 -3.20
N PRO A 131 11.27 -21.64 -4.28
CA PRO A 131 12.69 -21.43 -4.55
C PRO A 131 13.05 -19.95 -4.65
N PRO A 132 14.15 -19.48 -4.02
CA PRO A 132 14.60 -18.10 -4.12
C PRO A 132 14.76 -17.61 -5.57
N GLU A 133 15.11 -18.51 -6.48
CA GLU A 133 15.38 -18.24 -7.89
C GLU A 133 14.14 -17.94 -8.74
N THR A 134 12.93 -18.16 -8.21
CA THR A 134 11.64 -17.98 -8.93
C THR A 134 11.48 -16.60 -9.55
N CYS A 135 12.23 -15.58 -9.11
CA CYS A 135 12.13 -14.22 -9.67
C CYS A 135 13.46 -13.69 -10.24
N PHE A 136 14.43 -14.57 -10.51
CA PHE A 136 15.74 -14.15 -11.00
C PHE A 136 15.77 -14.04 -12.52
N ALA A 137 16.56 -13.07 -13.00
CA ALA A 137 16.91 -12.94 -14.41
C ALA A 137 18.41 -12.73 -14.59
N GLY A 138 19.03 -13.60 -15.40
CA GLY A 138 20.47 -13.63 -15.65
C GLY A 138 21.04 -15.03 -15.36
N GLU A 139 22.32 -15.21 -15.70
CA GLU A 139 23.01 -16.49 -15.53
C GLU A 139 23.95 -16.43 -14.31
N GLU A 140 25.16 -15.86 -14.48
CA GLU A 140 26.17 -15.72 -13.41
C GLU A 140 25.82 -14.59 -12.43
N LYS A 141 25.46 -13.42 -12.97
CA LYS A 141 24.90 -12.31 -12.21
C LYS A 141 23.42 -12.18 -12.52
N VAL A 142 22.62 -12.13 -11.47
CA VAL A 142 21.17 -12.11 -11.56
C VAL A 142 20.60 -10.82 -10.99
N VAL A 143 19.57 -10.32 -11.66
CA VAL A 143 18.67 -9.32 -11.11
C VAL A 143 17.50 -10.06 -10.47
N ASP A 144 17.19 -9.69 -9.24
CA ASP A 144 15.96 -10.10 -8.56
C ASP A 144 14.83 -9.18 -9.03
N LEU A 145 13.91 -9.72 -9.82
CA LEU A 145 12.79 -8.97 -10.41
C LEU A 145 11.68 -8.66 -9.39
N HIS A 146 11.77 -9.21 -8.17
CA HIS A 146 10.86 -8.92 -7.08
C HIS A 146 11.37 -7.80 -6.16
N LEU A 147 12.68 -7.58 -6.11
CA LEU A 147 13.29 -6.45 -5.40
C LEU A 147 13.33 -5.19 -6.26
N HIS A 148 13.18 -4.02 -5.63
CA HIS A 148 13.25 -2.76 -6.35
C HIS A 148 14.69 -2.34 -6.63
N SER A 149 14.98 -1.90 -7.86
CA SER A 149 16.30 -1.38 -8.25
C SER A 149 17.46 -2.37 -8.05
N GLY A 150 17.18 -3.69 -8.09
CA GLY A 150 18.19 -4.71 -7.87
C GLY A 150 19.34 -4.57 -8.87
N ILE A 151 20.51 -4.16 -8.38
CA ILE A 151 21.76 -4.31 -9.12
C ILE A 151 21.98 -5.81 -9.31
N ALA A 152 22.50 -6.20 -10.48
CA ALA A 152 22.83 -7.59 -10.73
C ALA A 152 23.96 -8.04 -9.80
N VAL A 153 23.68 -9.02 -8.94
CA VAL A 153 24.64 -9.60 -7.99
C VAL A 153 24.95 -11.06 -8.38
N PRO A 154 26.05 -11.66 -7.92
CA PRO A 154 26.27 -13.10 -8.11
C PRO A 154 25.06 -13.91 -7.64
N ARG A 155 24.71 -14.97 -8.38
CA ARG A 155 23.53 -15.80 -8.09
C ARG A 155 23.47 -16.28 -6.64
N GLU A 156 24.58 -16.75 -6.09
CA GLU A 156 24.68 -17.20 -4.69
C GLU A 156 24.30 -16.10 -3.71
N ARG A 157 24.76 -14.85 -3.95
CA ARG A 157 24.40 -13.68 -3.14
C ARG A 157 22.91 -13.34 -3.25
N ALA A 158 22.31 -13.48 -4.44
CA ALA A 158 20.87 -13.25 -4.61
C ALA A 158 20.05 -14.28 -3.83
N VAL A 159 20.45 -15.56 -3.85
CA VAL A 159 19.82 -16.63 -3.06
C VAL A 159 19.94 -16.33 -1.56
N GLU A 160 21.14 -16.04 -1.07
CA GLU A 160 21.40 -15.69 0.34
C GLU A 160 20.48 -14.55 0.80
N ARG A 161 20.44 -13.46 0.02
CA ARG A 161 19.63 -12.28 0.31
C ARG A 161 18.12 -12.61 0.36
N ARG A 162 17.64 -13.49 -0.52
CA ARG A 162 16.23 -13.88 -0.53
C ARG A 162 15.88 -14.81 0.62
N LEU A 163 16.77 -15.72 1.00
CA LEU A 163 16.57 -16.55 2.20
C LEU A 163 16.54 -15.70 3.47
N GLU A 164 17.44 -14.72 3.61
CA GLU A 164 17.42 -13.75 4.72
C GLU A 164 16.09 -12.98 4.76
N LEU A 165 15.66 -12.45 3.62
CA LEU A 165 14.38 -11.73 3.53
C LEU A 165 13.18 -12.63 3.83
N HIS A 166 13.17 -13.87 3.36
CA HIS A 166 12.11 -14.84 3.67
C HIS A 166 12.04 -15.13 5.16
N GLN A 167 13.19 -15.28 5.81
CA GLN A 167 13.23 -15.49 7.25
C GLN A 167 12.67 -14.29 8.00
N ILE A 168 13.17 -13.07 7.72
CA ILE A 168 12.70 -11.84 8.38
C ILE A 168 11.20 -11.62 8.15
N ASN A 169 10.72 -11.85 6.92
CA ASN A 169 9.31 -11.70 6.61
C ASN A 169 8.47 -12.76 7.29
N ARG A 170 8.88 -14.04 7.27
CA ARG A 170 8.15 -15.13 7.93
C ARG A 170 8.01 -14.88 9.43
N GLU A 171 9.10 -14.50 10.09
CA GLU A 171 9.10 -14.16 11.51
C GLU A 171 8.25 -12.91 11.78
N GLY A 172 8.38 -11.87 10.95
CA GLY A 172 7.60 -10.64 11.05
C GLY A 172 6.10 -10.87 10.87
N ILE A 173 5.69 -11.62 9.85
CA ILE A 173 4.29 -11.99 9.58
C ILE A 173 3.70 -12.77 10.76
N ALA A 174 4.44 -13.71 11.33
CA ALA A 174 3.97 -14.49 12.47
C ALA A 174 3.86 -13.65 13.76
N ALA A 175 4.76 -12.68 13.96
CA ALA A 175 4.80 -11.85 15.16
C ALA A 175 3.84 -10.65 15.12
N SER A 176 3.60 -10.07 13.93
CA SER A 176 2.81 -8.85 13.78
C SER A 176 1.32 -9.13 13.90
N ARG A 177 0.63 -8.32 14.72
CA ARG A 177 -0.83 -8.31 14.77
C ARG A 177 -1.41 -7.41 13.71
N VAL A 178 -0.77 -6.29 13.39
CA VAL A 178 -1.29 -5.33 12.41
C VAL A 178 -0.43 -5.26 11.16
N PHE A 179 -1.07 -5.29 10.00
CA PHE A 179 -0.45 -5.20 8.69
C PHE A 179 -0.82 -3.88 8.05
N VAL A 180 0.16 -3.03 7.75
CA VAL A 180 -0.05 -1.77 7.03
C VAL A 180 0.33 -1.99 5.56
N VAL A 181 -0.68 -2.06 4.71
CA VAL A 181 -0.53 -2.37 3.29
C VAL A 181 -0.78 -1.11 2.46
N THR A 182 0.27 -0.64 1.78
CA THR A 182 0.22 0.56 0.93
C THR A 182 0.16 0.17 -0.55
N LEU A 183 -1.01 0.32 -1.17
CA LEU A 183 -1.29 -0.02 -2.55
C LEU A 183 -0.64 0.99 -3.52
N GLY A 184 0.19 0.52 -4.46
CA GLY A 184 0.99 1.38 -5.33
C GLY A 184 0.35 1.69 -6.68
N LEU A 185 0.27 0.69 -7.57
CA LEU A 185 -0.16 0.85 -8.96
C LEU A 185 -0.79 -0.43 -9.54
N ILE A 186 -1.46 -0.32 -10.70
CA ILE A 186 -2.14 -1.42 -11.40
C ILE A 186 -1.50 -1.79 -12.76
N GLU A 187 -0.43 -1.11 -13.15
CA GLU A 187 0.37 -1.46 -14.32
C GLU A 187 1.36 -2.57 -13.95
N VAL A 188 1.11 -3.78 -14.43
CA VAL A 188 1.85 -4.98 -14.02
C VAL A 188 2.58 -5.60 -15.20
N TRP A 189 3.66 -6.30 -14.86
CA TRP A 189 4.43 -7.08 -15.80
C TRP A 189 4.40 -8.54 -15.35
N TYR A 190 4.12 -9.44 -16.29
CA TYR A 190 4.17 -10.88 -16.08
C TYR A 190 5.39 -11.46 -16.78
N ASP A 191 6.23 -12.17 -16.03
CA ASP A 191 7.36 -12.92 -16.55
C ASP A 191 6.90 -14.31 -16.94
N THR A 192 6.81 -14.57 -18.25
CA THR A 192 6.38 -15.87 -18.80
C THR A 192 7.39 -16.99 -18.58
N HIS A 193 8.65 -16.65 -18.35
CA HIS A 193 9.69 -17.66 -18.11
C HIS A 193 9.58 -18.24 -16.70
N ASN A 194 9.32 -17.37 -15.73
CA ASN A 194 9.23 -17.71 -14.31
C ASN A 194 7.78 -17.87 -13.82
N GLU A 195 6.81 -17.64 -14.71
CA GLU A 195 5.37 -17.71 -14.47
C GLU A 195 4.91 -16.86 -13.27
N VAL A 196 5.42 -15.63 -13.18
CA VAL A 196 5.20 -14.76 -12.02
C VAL A 196 4.99 -13.30 -12.42
N PHE A 197 4.09 -12.60 -11.73
CA PHE A 197 4.05 -11.15 -11.77
C PHE A 197 5.25 -10.54 -11.05
N ILE A 198 5.98 -9.67 -11.74
CA ILE A 198 7.18 -9.03 -11.21
C ILE A 198 6.84 -7.69 -10.54
N ASN A 199 7.75 -7.21 -9.70
CA ASN A 199 7.47 -6.06 -8.85
C ASN A 199 7.46 -4.72 -9.61
N GLY A 200 8.27 -4.60 -10.66
CA GLY A 200 8.36 -3.38 -11.44
C GLY A 200 8.73 -3.65 -12.88
N THR A 201 8.92 -2.57 -13.64
CA THR A 201 9.32 -2.64 -15.03
C THR A 201 10.60 -3.46 -15.20
N PRO A 202 10.64 -4.43 -16.14
CA PRO A 202 11.85 -5.18 -16.44
C PRO A 202 12.93 -4.24 -17.00
N ASP A 203 14.20 -4.58 -16.80
CA ASP A 203 15.30 -3.83 -17.42
C ASP A 203 15.14 -3.81 -18.95
N PHE A 204 15.31 -2.63 -19.55
CA PHE A 204 15.09 -2.43 -20.98
C PHE A 204 16.02 -3.30 -21.83
N LYS A 205 17.29 -3.49 -21.42
CA LYS A 205 18.23 -4.34 -22.18
C LYS A 205 17.83 -5.80 -22.07
N LEU A 206 17.39 -6.25 -20.90
CA LEU A 206 16.86 -7.60 -20.70
C LEU A 206 15.61 -7.84 -21.56
N ALA A 207 14.61 -6.96 -21.48
CA ALA A 207 13.39 -7.05 -22.28
C ALA A 207 13.69 -7.02 -23.79
N LYS A 208 14.66 -6.22 -24.24
CA LYS A 208 15.08 -6.19 -25.65
C LYS A 208 15.75 -7.50 -26.12
N ARG A 209 16.49 -8.19 -25.24
CA ARG A 209 17.09 -9.50 -25.55
C ARG A 209 16.08 -10.63 -25.54
N GLN A 210 14.99 -10.50 -24.78
CA GLN A 210 13.95 -11.51 -24.59
C GLN A 210 12.56 -10.85 -24.79
N PRO A 211 12.21 -10.47 -26.03
CA PRO A 211 11.07 -9.60 -26.31
C PRO A 211 9.71 -10.19 -25.89
N ASP A 212 9.56 -11.50 -25.94
CA ASP A 212 8.29 -12.18 -25.61
C ASP A 212 8.21 -12.63 -24.14
N ARG A 213 9.25 -12.39 -23.34
CA ARG A 213 9.30 -12.85 -21.94
C ARG A 213 8.36 -12.07 -21.04
N PHE A 214 8.34 -10.74 -21.16
CA PHE A 214 7.63 -9.87 -20.23
C PHE A 214 6.35 -9.30 -20.85
N LEU A 215 5.21 -9.71 -20.32
CA LEU A 215 3.90 -9.26 -20.78
C LEU A 215 3.41 -8.11 -19.93
N PHE A 216 3.21 -6.94 -20.54
CA PHE A 216 2.60 -5.79 -19.89
C PHE A 216 1.09 -5.92 -19.83
N ARG A 217 0.50 -5.59 -18.68
CA ARG A 217 -0.96 -5.54 -18.48
C ARG A 217 -1.34 -4.34 -17.62
N VAL A 218 -2.50 -3.77 -17.90
CA VAL A 218 -3.18 -2.84 -16.98
C VAL A 218 -4.36 -3.61 -16.39
N MET A 219 -4.46 -3.69 -15.07
CA MET A 219 -5.56 -4.42 -14.44
C MET A 219 -6.90 -3.69 -14.68
N SER A 220 -7.97 -4.47 -14.85
CA SER A 220 -9.34 -3.94 -14.79
C SER A 220 -9.73 -3.58 -13.33
N PRO A 221 -10.86 -2.87 -13.11
CA PRO A 221 -11.35 -2.63 -11.76
C PRO A 221 -11.63 -3.94 -11.02
N ASP A 222 -12.25 -4.92 -11.69
CA ASP A 222 -12.57 -6.24 -11.12
C ASP A 222 -11.30 -7.02 -10.75
N GLU A 223 -10.33 -7.09 -11.66
CA GLU A 223 -9.02 -7.73 -11.37
C GLU A 223 -8.30 -7.03 -10.20
N THR A 224 -8.50 -5.71 -10.04
CA THR A 224 -7.91 -4.95 -8.92
C THR A 224 -8.58 -5.29 -7.61
N MET A 225 -9.91 -5.43 -7.59
CA MET A 225 -10.66 -5.87 -6.41
C MET A 225 -10.26 -7.28 -6.00
N ASP A 226 -10.21 -8.21 -6.95
CA ASP A 226 -9.81 -9.60 -6.71
C ASP A 226 -8.38 -9.68 -6.17
N ALA A 227 -7.45 -8.89 -6.71
CA ALA A 227 -6.07 -8.91 -6.24
C ALA A 227 -5.89 -8.31 -4.85
N VAL A 228 -6.64 -7.27 -4.49
CA VAL A 228 -6.62 -6.70 -3.12
C VAL A 228 -7.27 -7.66 -2.13
N GLU A 229 -8.35 -8.32 -2.51
CA GLU A 229 -8.93 -9.40 -1.71
C GLU A 229 -7.94 -10.55 -1.51
N GLU A 230 -7.20 -10.94 -2.55
CA GLU A 230 -6.17 -11.97 -2.42
C GLU A 230 -5.05 -11.55 -1.46
N ILE A 231 -4.68 -10.27 -1.38
CA ILE A 231 -3.76 -9.77 -0.35
C ILE A 231 -4.33 -10.04 1.05
N VAL A 232 -5.58 -9.60 1.29
CA VAL A 232 -6.24 -9.74 2.59
C VAL A 232 -6.33 -11.21 3.01
N THR A 233 -6.81 -12.07 2.12
CA THR A 233 -6.94 -13.50 2.42
C THR A 233 -5.59 -14.19 2.57
N THR A 234 -4.57 -13.78 1.82
CA THR A 234 -3.20 -14.33 1.95
C THR A 234 -2.58 -13.95 3.29
N ILE A 235 -2.75 -12.70 3.75
CA ILE A 235 -2.35 -12.29 5.10
C ILE A 235 -3.03 -13.20 6.13
N GLY A 236 -4.35 -13.39 6.02
CA GLY A 236 -5.10 -14.23 6.97
C GLY A 236 -4.70 -15.71 6.98
N ARG A 237 -4.09 -16.23 5.90
CA ARG A 237 -3.56 -17.62 5.86
C ARG A 237 -2.29 -17.79 6.71
N TYR A 238 -1.48 -16.74 6.84
CA TYR A 238 -0.13 -16.83 7.44
C TYR A 238 0.03 -16.04 8.74
N ALA A 239 -0.82 -15.06 8.98
CA ALA A 239 -0.82 -14.24 10.18
C ALA A 239 -1.51 -14.96 11.36
N ARG A 240 -1.35 -14.38 12.55
CA ARG A 240 -2.08 -14.78 13.75
C ARG A 240 -3.60 -14.58 13.63
N PRO A 241 -4.45 -15.34 14.35
CA PRO A 241 -5.92 -15.30 14.19
C PRO A 241 -6.58 -13.94 14.45
N ASP A 242 -6.00 -13.13 15.32
CA ASP A 242 -6.46 -11.78 15.69
C ASP A 242 -5.79 -10.67 14.89
N HIS A 243 -5.20 -10.99 13.73
CA HIS A 243 -4.60 -9.98 12.87
C HIS A 243 -5.59 -8.89 12.45
N ARG A 244 -5.04 -7.73 12.13
CA ARG A 244 -5.75 -6.55 11.63
C ARG A 244 -5.00 -5.98 10.44
N ILE A 245 -5.72 -5.35 9.52
CA ILE A 245 -5.12 -4.79 8.31
C ILE A 245 -5.53 -3.32 8.20
N ILE A 246 -4.54 -2.45 7.97
CA ILE A 246 -4.74 -1.07 7.55
C ILE A 246 -4.38 -1.00 6.07
N LEU A 247 -5.38 -0.86 5.20
CA LEU A 247 -5.17 -0.56 3.79
C LEU A 247 -5.02 0.94 3.58
N THR A 248 -4.12 1.32 2.68
CA THR A 248 -4.02 2.70 2.21
C THR A 248 -3.53 2.74 0.77
N VAL A 249 -3.88 3.80 0.03
CA VAL A 249 -3.39 4.02 -1.34
C VAL A 249 -2.19 4.95 -1.30
N SER A 250 -1.14 4.62 -2.05
CA SER A 250 0.04 5.46 -2.20
C SER A 250 -0.29 6.72 -3.01
N PRO A 251 0.01 7.93 -2.54
CA PRO A 251 -0.15 9.15 -3.35
C PRO A 251 0.86 9.26 -4.48
N VAL A 252 2.05 8.66 -4.33
CA VAL A 252 3.13 8.68 -5.33
C VAL A 252 2.58 8.26 -6.72
N PRO A 253 2.67 9.13 -7.73
CA PRO A 253 2.13 8.87 -9.05
C PRO A 253 2.98 7.85 -9.82
N LEU A 254 2.42 7.33 -10.93
CA LEU A 254 3.19 6.56 -11.90
C LEU A 254 4.38 7.39 -12.42
N GLY A 255 5.59 6.86 -12.33
CA GLY A 255 6.78 7.49 -12.93
C GLY A 255 6.86 7.29 -14.45
N ARG A 256 6.14 6.29 -14.98
CA ARG A 256 5.98 5.99 -16.40
C ARG A 256 4.71 5.17 -16.59
N THR A 257 4.02 5.36 -17.71
CA THR A 257 2.98 4.44 -18.20
C THR A 257 3.50 3.70 -19.44
N PHE A 258 3.17 2.43 -19.58
CA PHE A 258 3.38 1.64 -20.81
C PHE A 258 2.09 1.44 -21.61
N SER A 259 0.98 2.00 -21.12
CA SER A 259 -0.24 2.13 -21.90
C SER A 259 -0.08 3.19 -22.99
N ARG A 260 -1.08 3.28 -23.88
CA ARG A 260 -1.17 4.35 -24.89
C ARG A 260 -1.84 5.64 -24.35
N GLN A 261 -2.13 5.70 -23.05
CA GLN A 261 -2.79 6.85 -22.45
C GLN A 261 -1.79 7.92 -22.01
N ASP A 262 -2.30 9.14 -21.81
CA ASP A 262 -1.57 10.15 -21.05
C ASP A 262 -1.29 9.64 -19.61
N ILE A 263 -0.10 9.94 -19.09
CA ILE A 263 0.34 9.43 -17.79
C ILE A 263 -0.52 9.93 -16.62
N MET A 264 -1.05 11.15 -16.69
CA MET A 264 -1.92 11.68 -15.65
C MET A 264 -3.26 10.94 -15.65
N SER A 265 -3.80 10.66 -16.83
CA SER A 265 -5.03 9.88 -17.00
C SER A 265 -4.85 8.42 -16.54
N ALA A 266 -3.74 7.78 -16.93
CA ALA A 266 -3.40 6.43 -16.49
C ALA A 266 -3.20 6.35 -14.97
N ASN A 267 -2.54 7.36 -14.38
CA ASN A 267 -2.36 7.44 -12.94
C ASN A 267 -3.70 7.63 -12.21
N ALA A 268 -4.56 8.53 -12.69
CA ALA A 268 -5.88 8.73 -12.11
C ALA A 268 -6.70 7.44 -12.12
N TYR A 269 -6.75 6.72 -13.25
CA TYR A 269 -7.38 5.41 -13.35
C TYR A 269 -6.77 4.40 -12.36
N SER A 270 -5.44 4.33 -12.27
CA SER A 270 -4.74 3.44 -11.34
C SER A 270 -5.10 3.70 -9.88
N LYS A 271 -5.15 4.95 -9.43
CA LYS A 271 -5.46 5.27 -8.03
C LYS A 271 -6.94 5.05 -7.74
N SER A 272 -7.83 5.37 -8.68
CA SER A 272 -9.27 5.12 -8.54
C SER A 272 -9.59 3.63 -8.40
N CYS A 273 -8.97 2.76 -9.20
CA CYS A 273 -9.16 1.31 -9.09
C CYS A 273 -8.70 0.79 -7.71
N LEU A 274 -7.49 1.16 -7.27
CA LEU A 274 -6.97 0.73 -5.97
C LEU A 274 -7.78 1.27 -4.80
N ARG A 275 -8.26 2.51 -4.88
CA ARG A 275 -9.10 3.10 -3.83
C ARG A 275 -10.46 2.43 -3.74
N THR A 276 -11.04 2.07 -4.88
CA THR A 276 -12.29 1.30 -4.98
C THR A 276 -12.11 -0.10 -4.40
N ALA A 277 -11.01 -0.78 -4.74
CA ALA A 277 -10.68 -2.10 -4.21
C ALA A 277 -10.45 -2.08 -2.68
N ALA A 278 -9.78 -1.06 -2.15
CA ALA A 278 -9.64 -0.88 -0.71
C ALA A 278 -10.99 -0.67 -0.01
N GLU A 279 -11.90 0.12 -0.60
CA GLU A 279 -13.26 0.31 -0.09
C GLU A 279 -14.03 -1.01 -0.04
N ALA A 280 -13.99 -1.78 -1.14
CA ALA A 280 -14.65 -3.07 -1.23
C ALA A 280 -14.12 -4.06 -0.18
N ALA A 281 -12.80 -4.09 0.03
CA ALA A 281 -12.19 -4.94 1.06
C ALA A 281 -12.63 -4.55 2.48
N CYS A 282 -12.63 -3.26 2.84
CA CYS A 282 -13.05 -2.82 4.18
C CYS A 282 -14.52 -3.14 4.47
N ARG A 283 -15.38 -3.10 3.44
CA ARG A 283 -16.80 -3.46 3.60
C ARG A 283 -17.03 -4.97 3.66
N LYS A 284 -16.12 -5.76 3.09
CA LYS A 284 -16.20 -7.22 3.08
C LYS A 284 -15.58 -7.87 4.32
N PHE A 285 -14.57 -7.26 4.92
CA PHE A 285 -13.78 -7.85 5.99
C PHE A 285 -13.73 -6.91 7.21
N GLU A 286 -14.40 -7.30 8.30
CA GLU A 286 -14.49 -6.48 9.54
C GLU A 286 -13.14 -6.15 10.21
N HIS A 287 -12.09 -6.93 9.91
CA HIS A 287 -10.75 -6.75 10.48
C HIS A 287 -9.83 -5.87 9.59
N VAL A 288 -10.42 -5.20 8.59
CA VAL A 288 -9.72 -4.38 7.60
C VAL A 288 -10.24 -2.95 7.65
N ASP A 289 -9.36 -2.03 8.01
CA ASP A 289 -9.64 -0.59 7.98
C ASP A 289 -8.97 0.07 6.77
N TYR A 290 -9.55 1.17 6.29
CA TYR A 290 -8.89 2.08 5.35
C TYR A 290 -8.36 3.31 6.09
N PHE A 291 -7.07 3.60 5.92
CA PHE A 291 -6.48 4.87 6.37
C PHE A 291 -6.30 5.84 5.18
N PRO A 292 -6.86 7.07 5.23
CA PRO A 292 -6.90 7.99 4.09
C PRO A 292 -5.61 8.78 3.88
N SER A 293 -4.48 8.09 3.73
CA SER A 293 -3.19 8.75 3.47
C SER A 293 -3.13 9.38 2.07
N TYR A 294 -3.74 8.72 1.09
CA TYR A 294 -3.84 9.21 -0.29
C TYR A 294 -4.56 10.56 -0.32
N GLU A 295 -5.75 10.61 0.28
CA GLU A 295 -6.62 11.77 0.32
C GLU A 295 -5.98 12.90 1.13
N THR A 296 -5.32 12.57 2.24
CA THR A 296 -4.55 13.54 3.03
C THR A 296 -3.55 14.27 2.13
N VAL A 297 -2.73 13.56 1.36
CA VAL A 297 -1.76 14.21 0.47
C VAL A 297 -2.43 14.93 -0.71
N LEU A 298 -3.49 14.36 -1.28
CA LEU A 298 -4.18 14.91 -2.46
C LEU A 298 -4.88 16.24 -2.18
N TYR A 299 -5.53 16.36 -1.01
CA TYR A 299 -6.32 17.54 -0.65
C TYR A 299 -5.53 18.57 0.16
N SER A 300 -4.26 18.31 0.45
CA SER A 300 -3.36 19.26 1.12
C SER A 300 -2.78 20.30 0.16
N ASN A 301 -2.22 21.37 0.72
CA ASN A 301 -1.47 22.37 -0.01
C ASN A 301 -0.36 21.73 -0.83
N ARG A 302 -0.45 21.91 -2.15
CA ARG A 302 0.41 21.26 -3.13
C ARG A 302 1.89 21.60 -2.97
N GLU A 303 2.22 22.83 -2.58
CA GLU A 303 3.60 23.29 -2.42
C GLU A 303 4.26 22.73 -1.15
N LYS A 304 3.45 22.47 -0.12
CA LYS A 304 3.91 21.90 1.15
C LYS A 304 4.01 20.38 1.11
N SER A 305 3.17 19.74 0.29
CA SER A 305 2.98 18.29 0.32
C SER A 305 3.94 17.53 -0.59
N TRP A 306 4.52 18.18 -1.60
CA TRP A 306 5.32 17.52 -2.63
C TRP A 306 6.64 18.24 -2.88
N LEU A 307 7.66 17.47 -3.26
CA LEU A 307 8.87 18.00 -3.84
C LEU A 307 8.59 18.63 -5.23
N PRO A 308 9.51 19.48 -5.74
CA PRO A 308 9.35 20.13 -7.04
C PRO A 308 9.24 19.17 -8.24
N ASP A 309 9.53 17.89 -8.07
CA ASP A 309 9.50 16.87 -9.12
C ASP A 309 8.12 16.27 -9.41
N TYR A 310 7.09 16.67 -8.66
CA TYR A 310 5.72 16.17 -8.79
C TYR A 310 5.53 14.67 -8.50
N VAL A 311 6.53 14.00 -7.93
CA VAL A 311 6.50 12.56 -7.67
C VAL A 311 6.69 12.25 -6.20
N HIS A 312 7.60 12.93 -5.52
CA HIS A 312 7.94 12.62 -4.15
C HIS A 312 7.18 13.50 -3.15
N VAL A 313 6.62 12.87 -2.13
CA VAL A 313 5.95 13.53 -1.01
C VAL A 313 7.02 14.07 -0.04
N THR A 314 6.79 15.24 0.56
CA THR A 314 7.73 15.80 1.54
C THR A 314 7.77 14.95 2.81
N THR A 315 8.94 14.89 3.46
CA THR A 315 9.11 14.18 4.75
C THR A 315 8.12 14.69 5.80
N GLU A 316 7.84 16.00 5.83
CA GLU A 316 6.87 16.61 6.72
C GLU A 316 5.45 16.08 6.49
N MET A 317 5.02 15.96 5.23
CA MET A 317 3.71 15.42 4.90
C MET A 317 3.59 13.93 5.24
N VAL A 318 4.65 13.13 5.03
CA VAL A 318 4.64 11.72 5.48
C VAL A 318 4.55 11.65 7.02
N ALA A 319 5.32 12.49 7.73
CA ALA A 319 5.27 12.55 9.19
C ALA A 319 3.88 12.96 9.70
N HIS A 320 3.23 13.93 9.05
CA HIS A 320 1.85 14.33 9.36
C HIS A 320 0.87 13.17 9.20
N ASN A 321 0.94 12.43 8.09
CA ASN A 321 0.11 11.25 7.86
C ASN A 321 0.27 10.20 8.96
N VAL A 322 1.51 9.87 9.33
CA VAL A 322 1.75 8.84 10.34
C VAL A 322 1.37 9.30 11.74
N ARG A 323 1.61 10.57 12.11
CA ARG A 323 1.11 11.12 13.38
C ARG A 323 -0.39 10.95 13.50
N ARG A 324 -1.14 11.29 12.44
CA ARG A 324 -2.59 11.09 12.40
C ARG A 324 -2.96 9.61 12.52
N MET A 325 -2.26 8.71 11.82
CA MET A 325 -2.49 7.27 11.97
C MET A 325 -2.34 6.82 13.42
N VAL A 326 -1.29 7.25 14.10
CA VAL A 326 -1.07 6.91 15.52
C VAL A 326 -2.16 7.52 16.41
N GLU A 327 -2.48 8.81 16.23
CA GLU A 327 -3.52 9.52 17.00
C GLU A 327 -4.89 8.86 16.92
N PHE A 328 -5.28 8.35 15.74
CA PHE A 328 -6.59 7.71 15.58
C PHE A 328 -6.63 6.27 16.09
N TYR A 329 -5.53 5.53 15.97
CA TYR A 329 -5.51 4.11 16.32
C TYR A 329 -5.00 3.82 17.74
N THR A 330 -4.38 4.75 18.46
CA THR A 330 -3.94 4.52 19.87
C THR A 330 -4.98 5.00 20.88
#